data_AF-X1U722-F1
#
_entry.id   AF-X1U722-F1
#
_cell.length_a   1.000
_cell.length_b   1.000
_cell.length_c   1.000
_cell.angle_alpha   90.00
_cell.angle_beta   90.00
_cell.angle_gamma   90.00
#
_symmetry.space_group_name_H-M   'P 1'
#
loop_
_entity.id
_entity.type
_entity.pdbx_description
1 polymer ?
#
loop_
_entity_poly.entity_id
_entity_poly.type
_entity_poly.pdbx_seq_one_letter_code
_entity_poly.pdbx_strand_id
1 'polypeptide(L)' 'MSNFRLENTKKLGADFTINSREVNFLLNLKEITKGKFVDFSFEAVGFSNSAFQSLVALKKCGTAVWVSTENIISKQ' A
#
# COMPACT_ATOMS: atom_id res chain seq x y z
N MET A 1 0.77 -10.21 -0.81
CA MET A 1 -0.53 -10.37 -0.12
C MET A 1 -1.03 -11.80 -0.36
N SER A 2 -2.04 -12.33 0.35
CA SER A 2 -2.64 -13.63 -0.04
C SER A 2 -3.85 -13.40 -0.95
N ASN A 3 -4.08 -14.30 -1.91
CA ASN A 3 -5.20 -14.20 -2.85
C ASN A 3 -6.56 -14.24 -2.13
N PHE A 4 -6.68 -15.06 -1.08
CA PHE A 4 -7.86 -15.09 -0.21
C PHE A 4 -8.23 -13.70 0.35
N ARG A 5 -7.24 -12.94 0.87
CA ARG A 5 -7.51 -11.59 1.40
C ARG A 5 -7.91 -10.63 0.29
N LEU A 6 -7.26 -10.69 -0.87
CA LEU A 6 -7.55 -9.80 -2.00
C LEU A 6 -8.95 -10.05 -2.60
N GLU A 7 -9.36 -11.30 -2.74
CA GLU A 7 -10.73 -11.65 -3.17
C GLU A 7 -11.77 -11.09 -2.21
N ASN A 8 -11.53 -11.20 -0.90
CA ASN A 8 -12.43 -10.62 0.09
C ASN A 8 -12.43 -9.09 0.04
N THR A 9 -11.28 -8.46 -0.17
CA THR A 9 -11.17 -7.00 -0.33
C THR A 9 -11.99 -6.48 -1.52
N LYS A 10 -12.03 -7.21 -2.65
CA LYS A 10 -12.93 -6.87 -3.77
C LYS A 10 -14.41 -6.94 -3.38
N LYS A 11 -14.81 -7.96 -2.62
CA LYS A 11 -16.19 -8.10 -2.10
C LYS A 11 -16.58 -6.97 -1.15
N LEU A 12 -15.61 -6.37 -0.47
CA LEU A 12 -15.79 -5.21 0.40
C LEU A 12 -15.79 -3.86 -0.35
N GLY A 13 -15.68 -3.87 -1.68
CA GLY A 13 -15.85 -2.68 -2.51
C GLY A 13 -14.55 -2.00 -2.97
N ALA A 14 -13.39 -2.65 -2.86
CA ALA A 14 -12.17 -2.10 -3.44
C ALA A 14 -12.20 -2.16 -4.98
N ASP A 15 -11.95 -1.02 -5.64
CA ASP A 15 -11.86 -0.95 -7.11
C ASP A 15 -10.67 -1.73 -7.66
N PHE A 16 -9.55 -1.70 -6.94
CA PHE A 16 -8.29 -2.31 -7.35
C PHE A 16 -7.62 -3.09 -6.22
N THR A 17 -6.93 -4.17 -6.58
CA THR A 17 -6.14 -4.98 -5.66
C THR A 17 -4.82 -5.36 -6.31
N ILE A 18 -3.71 -5.28 -5.57
CA ILE A 18 -2.37 -5.65 -6.05
C ILE A 18 -1.83 -6.78 -5.19
N ASN A 19 -1.44 -7.90 -5.81
CA ASN A 19 -0.65 -8.92 -5.11
C ASN A 19 0.85 -8.63 -5.26
N SER A 20 1.40 -7.86 -4.32
CA SER A 20 2.82 -7.48 -4.30
C SER A 20 3.82 -8.65 -4.17
N ARG A 21 3.36 -9.90 -4.01
CA ARG A 21 4.22 -11.10 -4.08
C ARG A 21 4.42 -11.61 -5.50
N GLU A 22 3.49 -11.31 -6.40
CA GLU A 22 3.46 -11.83 -7.77
C GLU A 22 3.83 -10.76 -8.78
N VAL A 23 3.57 -9.49 -8.46
CA VAL A 23 3.82 -8.36 -9.37
C VAL A 23 4.57 -7.22 -8.69
N ASN A 24 5.19 -6.37 -9.51
CA ASN A 24 5.84 -5.15 -9.02
C ASN A 24 4.79 -4.12 -8.58
N PHE A 25 4.80 -3.80 -7.29
CA PHE A 25 3.87 -2.86 -6.66
C PHE A 25 3.87 -1.47 -7.32
N LEU A 26 5.03 -0.84 -7.51
CA LEU A 26 5.13 0.54 -8.01
C LEU A 26 4.68 0.67 -9.47
N LEU A 27 5.01 -0.32 -10.31
CA LEU A 27 4.56 -0.33 -11.71
C LEU A 27 3.03 -0.44 -11.79
N ASN A 28 2.43 -1.37 -11.05
CA ASN A 28 0.97 -1.54 -11.01
C ASN A 28 0.28 -0.31 -10.43
N LEU A 29 0.81 0.27 -9.36
CA LEU A 29 0.27 1.50 -8.78
C LEU A 29 0.27 2.64 -9.79
N LYS A 30 1.38 2.84 -10.53
CA LYS A 30 1.47 3.87 -11.56
C LYS A 30 0.48 3.63 -12.69
N GLU A 31 0.29 2.39 -13.12
CA GLU A 31 -0.70 2.05 -14.14
C GLU A 31 -2.12 2.41 -13.69
N ILE A 32 -2.52 1.95 -12.50
CA ILE A 32 -3.84 2.21 -11.92
C ILE A 32 -4.08 3.72 -11.73
N THR A 33 -3.10 4.44 -11.19
CA THR A 33 -3.21 5.87 -10.88
C THR A 33 -2.85 6.78 -12.06
N LYS A 34 -2.57 6.22 -13.25
CA LYS A 34 -2.10 6.96 -14.43
C LYS A 34 -0.90 7.88 -14.11
N GLY A 35 0.01 7.36 -13.29
CA GLY A 35 1.22 8.05 -12.83
C GLY A 35 0.99 9.16 -11.79
N LYS A 36 -0.25 9.38 -11.33
CA LYS A 36 -0.56 10.44 -10.37
C LYS A 36 -0.23 10.11 -8.92
N PHE A 37 -0.05 8.82 -8.61
CA PHE A 37 0.11 8.33 -7.23
C PHE A 37 -1.13 8.63 -6.37
N VAL A 38 -1.11 8.26 -5.09
CA VAL A 38 -2.28 8.41 -4.21
C VAL A 38 -2.20 9.66 -3.35
N ASP A 39 -3.35 10.25 -3.05
CA ASP A 39 -3.49 11.36 -2.10
C ASP A 39 -3.23 10.90 -0.66
N PHE A 40 -3.76 9.72 -0.31
CA PHE A 40 -3.67 9.13 1.01
C PHE A 40 -3.21 7.67 0.92
N SER A 41 -2.32 7.27 1.83
CA SER A 41 -1.96 5.86 2.03
C SER A 41 -2.23 5.45 3.47
N PHE A 42 -2.73 4.22 3.66
CA PHE A 42 -2.99 3.65 4.97
C PHE A 42 -2.09 2.42 5.15
N GLU A 43 -1.16 2.49 6.10
CA GLU A 43 -0.37 1.34 6.54
C GLU A 43 -1.10 0.71 7.73
N ALA A 44 -1.57 -0.52 7.56
CA ALA A 44 -2.34 -1.25 8.57
C ALA A 44 -1.83 -2.70 8.74
N VAL A 45 -0.60 -2.97 8.31
CA VAL A 45 0.00 -4.31 8.37
C VAL A 45 1.04 -4.37 9.50
N GLY A 46 1.82 -3.30 9.68
CA GLY A 46 2.92 -3.28 10.63
C GLY A 46 4.09 -4.13 10.17
N PHE A 47 4.56 -3.91 8.93
CA PHE A 47 5.86 -4.39 8.46
C PHE A 47 6.64 -3.27 7.74
N SER A 48 7.96 -3.26 7.90
CA SER A 48 8.83 -2.25 7.27
C SER A 48 8.65 -2.10 5.75
N ASN A 49 8.42 -3.19 5.02
CA ASN A 49 8.19 -3.14 3.57
C ASN A 49 6.85 -2.47 3.21
N SER A 50 5.77 -2.74 3.97
CA SER A 50 4.48 -2.07 3.73
C SER A 50 4.52 -0.60 4.16
N ALA A 51 5.24 -0.28 5.24
CA ALA A 51 5.51 1.10 5.63
C ALA A 51 6.23 1.87 4.52
N PHE A 52 7.31 1.31 3.94
CA PHE A 52 8.00 1.93 2.81
C PHE A 52 7.08 2.08 1.58
N GLN A 53 6.33 1.03 1.22
CA GLN A 53 5.38 1.07 0.11
C GLN A 53 4.31 2.15 0.30
N SER A 54 3.84 2.37 1.53
CA SER A 54 2.88 3.43 1.84
C SER A 54 3.44 4.84 1.58
N LEU A 55 4.74 5.05 1.79
CA LEU A 55 5.39 6.35 1.56
C LEU A 55 5.61 6.61 0.06
N VAL A 56 6.18 5.63 -0.65
CA VAL A 56 6.50 5.80 -2.09
C VAL A 56 5.26 5.78 -2.99
N ALA A 57 4.12 5.34 -2.45
CA ALA A 57 2.85 5.38 -3.15
C ALA A 57 2.24 6.78 -3.23
N LEU A 58 2.71 7.74 -2.41
CA LEU A 58 2.13 9.07 -2.31
C LEU A 58 2.54 9.98 -3.47
N LYS A 59 1.61 10.83 -3.87
CA LYS A 59 1.94 12.01 -4.66
C LYS A 59 2.69 13.04 -3.80
N LYS A 60 3.24 14.08 -4.44
CA LYS A 60 3.80 15.24 -3.72
C LYS A 60 2.75 15.82 -2.77
N CYS A 61 3.14 16.07 -1.52
CA CYS A 61 2.28 16.56 -0.46
C CYS A 61 1.10 15.62 -0.11
N GLY A 62 1.18 14.32 -0.44
CA GLY A 62 0.22 13.31 0.04
C GLY A 62 0.42 12.99 1.53
N THR A 63 -0.53 12.27 2.12
CA THR A 63 -0.53 11.92 3.55
C THR A 63 -0.47 10.41 3.75
N ALA A 64 0.53 9.94 4.49
CA ALA A 64 0.58 8.58 5.01
C ALA A 64 -0.03 8.54 6.41
N VAL A 65 -0.96 7.62 6.63
CA VAL A 65 -1.57 7.32 7.93
C VAL A 65 -1.14 5.92 8.32
N TRP A 66 -0.43 5.78 9.43
CA TRP A 66 0.02 4.49 9.94
C TRP A 66 -0.85 4.12 11.14
N VAL A 67 -1.62 3.04 10.98
CA VAL A 67 -2.54 2.48 11.97
C VAL A 67 -2.09 1.06 12.29
N SER A 68 -0.87 0.94 12.79
CA SER A 68 -0.29 -0.33 13.19
C SER A 68 0.53 -0.16 14.47
N THR A 69 0.71 -1.24 15.21
CA THR A 69 1.43 -1.27 16.50
C THR A 69 2.91 -1.63 16.33
N GLU A 70 3.43 -1.71 15.10
CA GLU A 70 4.84 -2.05 14.88
C GLU A 70 5.75 -0.87 15.20
N ASN A 71 6.84 -1.13 15.91
CA ASN A 71 7.80 -0.13 16.33
C ASN A 71 8.82 0.14 15.20
N ILE A 72 8.43 0.94 14.21
CA ILE A 72 9.20 1.20 12.98
C ILE A 72 10.51 1.99 13.25
N ILE A 73 10.69 2.53 14.47
CA ILE A 73 11.80 3.43 14.84
C ILE A 73 13.06 2.68 15.31
N SER A 74 13.06 1.35 15.48
CA SER A 74 14.17 0.64 16.14
C SER A 74 15.33 0.17 15.25
N LYS A 75 15.55 0.75 14.07
CA LYS A 75 16.70 0.43 13.20
C LYS A 75 17.35 1.66 12.57
N GLN A 76 17.71 2.64 13.40
CA GLN A 76 18.84 3.54 13.11
C GLN A 76 20.09 2.99 13.79
#